data_AF-A0A0Y0BIS4-F1
#
_entry.id   AF-A0A0Y0BIS4-F1
#
_cell.length_a   1.000
_cell.length_b   1.000
_cell.length_c   1.000
_cell.angle_alpha   90.00
_cell.angle_beta   90.00
_cell.angle_gamma   90.00
#
_symmetry.space_group_name_H-M   'P 1'
#
loop_
_entity.id
_entity.type
_entity.pdbx_description
1 polymer ?
#
loop_
_entity_poly.entity_id
_entity_poly.type
_entity_poly.pdbx_seq_one_letter_code
_entity_poly.pdbx_strand_id
1 'polypeptide(L)'
;CLSIKGDRNWTLVVNLIWLTLPVSIIWSVLLRFVWIYLLSQPDESIIPGYKAGVDSVLLSVVIEMLVEPIYILAQLSQFIRLKVFIEGVSLTIRCLLLAVLVVWFPNQGVFAFAGAQIVASITYSVSYLIFAKIQLSKSPLMKIKTMRELFPKWSNEGYIDTDLAYLTQ
;
A
#
# COMPACT_ATOMS: atom_id res chain seq x y z
N CYS A 1 -19.39 1.51 33.56
CA CYS A 1 -19.24 0.30 32.74
C CYS A 1 -18.90 0.64 31.28
N LEU A 2 -17.67 1.07 30.98
CA LEU A 2 -17.25 1.56 29.64
C LEU A 2 -16.09 0.74 29.03
N SER A 3 -15.77 -0.42 29.58
CA SER A 3 -14.55 -1.16 29.19
C SER A 3 -14.70 -2.10 27.98
N ILE A 4 -15.92 -2.32 27.48
CA ILE A 4 -16.19 -3.27 26.37
C ILE A 4 -16.07 -2.62 24.98
N LYS A 5 -16.10 -1.29 24.86
CA LYS A 5 -16.01 -0.59 23.56
C LYS A 5 -14.58 -0.52 22.98
N GLY A 6 -13.53 -0.71 23.79
CA GLY A 6 -12.14 -0.55 23.37
C GLY A 6 -11.68 -1.55 22.30
N ASP A 7 -11.91 -2.85 22.53
CA ASP A 7 -11.48 -3.91 21.62
C ASP A 7 -12.37 -4.02 20.36
N ARG A 8 -13.68 -3.74 20.50
CA ARG A 8 -14.61 -3.73 19.35
C ARG A 8 -14.28 -2.61 18.37
N ASN A 9 -13.97 -1.42 18.87
CA ASN A 9 -13.55 -0.30 18.03
C ASN A 9 -12.20 -0.58 17.33
N TRP A 10 -11.26 -1.22 18.02
CA TRP A 10 -9.96 -1.56 17.44
C TRP A 10 -10.06 -2.57 16.30
N THR A 11 -10.88 -3.62 16.47
CA THR A 11 -11.10 -4.64 15.43
C THR A 11 -11.76 -4.04 14.18
N LEU A 12 -12.68 -3.10 14.36
CA LEU A 12 -13.32 -2.39 13.24
C LEU A 12 -12.31 -1.52 12.49
N VAL A 13 -11.44 -0.78 13.21
CA VAL A 13 -10.37 0.01 12.60
C VAL A 13 -9.43 -0.88 11.79
N VAL A 14 -9.00 -2.03 12.33
CA VAL A 14 -8.14 -2.98 11.60
C VAL A 14 -8.83 -3.50 10.34
N ASN A 15 -10.09 -3.93 10.43
CA ASN A 15 -10.83 -4.44 9.27
C ASN A 15 -11.05 -3.35 8.19
N LEU A 16 -11.32 -2.11 8.60
CA LEU A 16 -11.47 -0.98 7.69
C LEU A 16 -10.15 -0.66 6.97
N ILE A 17 -9.03 -0.71 7.69
CA ILE A 17 -7.71 -0.49 7.10
C ILE A 17 -7.39 -1.61 6.10
N TRP A 18 -7.74 -2.87 6.37
CA TRP A 18 -7.53 -3.96 5.42
C TRP A 18 -8.40 -3.90 4.17
N LEU A 19 -9.48 -3.10 4.18
CA LEU A 19 -10.33 -2.90 3.02
C LEU A 19 -9.63 -2.10 1.90
N THR A 20 -8.56 -1.35 2.20
CA THR A 20 -7.79 -0.65 1.16
C THR A 20 -7.15 -1.62 0.16
N LEU A 21 -6.82 -2.84 0.58
CA LEU A 21 -6.24 -3.87 -0.29
C LEU A 21 -7.20 -4.38 -1.38
N PRO A 22 -8.39 -4.93 -1.07
CA PRO A 22 -9.31 -5.35 -2.11
C PRO A 22 -9.76 -4.16 -2.98
N VAL A 23 -9.92 -2.97 -2.39
CA VAL A 23 -10.25 -1.75 -3.14
C VAL A 23 -9.15 -1.42 -4.15
N SER A 24 -7.88 -1.42 -3.74
CA SER A 24 -6.76 -1.16 -4.65
C SER A 24 -6.62 -2.20 -5.75
N ILE A 25 -6.90 -3.48 -5.48
CA ILE A 25 -6.92 -4.53 -6.50
C ILE A 25 -8.03 -4.29 -7.53
N ILE A 26 -9.26 -3.99 -7.08
CA ILE A 26 -10.39 -3.69 -7.97
C ILE A 26 -10.06 -2.51 -8.88
N TRP A 27 -9.57 -1.40 -8.29
CA TRP A 27 -9.16 -0.24 -9.08
C TRP A 27 -8.00 -0.54 -10.03
N SER A 28 -7.03 -1.34 -9.60
CA SER A 28 -5.91 -1.74 -10.45
C SER A 28 -6.38 -2.51 -11.68
N VAL A 29 -7.34 -3.44 -11.52
CA VAL A 29 -7.91 -4.21 -12.65
C VAL A 29 -8.72 -3.32 -13.58
N LEU A 30 -9.56 -2.44 -13.03
CA LEU A 30 -10.37 -1.50 -13.83
C LEU A 30 -9.47 -0.56 -14.65
N LEU A 31 -8.44 0.01 -14.02
CA LEU A 31 -7.51 0.92 -14.69
C LEU A 31 -6.64 0.18 -15.71
N ARG A 32 -6.24 -1.07 -15.43
CA ARG A 32 -5.59 -1.94 -16.43
C ARG A 32 -6.44 -2.07 -17.68
N PHE A 33 -7.72 -2.37 -17.49
CA PHE A 33 -8.65 -2.56 -18.59
C PHE A 33 -8.78 -1.28 -19.42
N VAL A 34 -8.92 -0.13 -18.76
CA VAL A 34 -8.97 1.18 -19.43
C VAL A 34 -7.69 1.44 -20.23
N TRP A 35 -6.51 1.19 -19.66
CA TRP A 35 -5.23 1.44 -20.34
C TRP A 35 -4.96 0.50 -21.52
N ILE A 36 -5.40 -0.75 -21.46
CA ILE A 36 -5.17 -1.71 -22.54
C ILE A 36 -6.27 -1.60 -23.60
N TYR A 37 -7.53 -1.47 -23.24
CA TYR A 37 -8.64 -1.63 -24.19
C TYR A 37 -9.35 -0.34 -24.57
N LEU A 38 -9.30 0.70 -23.72
CA LEU A 38 -10.03 1.95 -23.96
C LEU A 38 -9.13 3.06 -24.51
N LEU A 39 -7.86 3.11 -24.09
CA LEU A 39 -6.89 4.07 -24.62
C LEU A 39 -6.20 3.52 -25.88
N SER A 40 -5.97 4.41 -26.85
CA SER A 40 -5.13 4.11 -28.01
C SER A 40 -3.73 3.72 -27.54
N GLN A 41 -3.35 2.47 -27.82
CA GLN A 41 -2.00 1.97 -27.55
C GLN A 41 -1.04 2.53 -28.61
N PRO A 42 0.19 2.90 -28.23
CA PRO A 42 1.23 3.21 -29.20
C PRO A 42 1.59 1.93 -29.97
N ASP A 43 1.95 2.07 -31.24
CA ASP A 43 2.44 0.94 -32.04
C ASP A 43 3.63 0.26 -31.34
N GLU A 44 3.57 -1.07 -31.20
CA GLU A 44 4.60 -1.86 -30.52
C GLU A 44 5.98 -1.75 -31.21
N SER A 45 6.00 -1.35 -32.48
CA SER A 45 7.23 -1.06 -33.24
C SER A 45 7.94 0.23 -32.81
N ILE A 46 7.21 1.18 -32.23
CA ILE A 46 7.72 2.47 -31.76
C ILE A 46 8.03 2.41 -30.27
N ILE A 47 7.16 1.77 -29.47
CA ILE A 47 7.31 1.65 -28.02
C ILE A 47 7.10 0.20 -27.57
N PRO A 48 8.16 -0.62 -27.52
CA PRO A 48 8.04 -1.99 -27.04
C PRO A 48 7.77 -2.01 -25.52
N GLY A 49 6.91 -2.92 -25.08
CA GLY A 49 6.72 -3.20 -23.65
C GLY A 49 5.69 -2.34 -22.92
N TYR A 50 4.80 -1.63 -23.63
CA TYR A 50 3.72 -0.83 -23.01
C TYR A 50 2.91 -1.62 -21.97
N LYS A 51 2.47 -2.84 -22.31
CA LYS A 51 1.74 -3.74 -21.39
C LYS A 51 2.55 -4.09 -20.15
N ALA A 52 3.85 -4.34 -20.30
CA ALA A 52 4.74 -4.63 -19.17
C ALA A 52 4.90 -3.41 -18.25
N GLY A 53 4.97 -2.21 -18.82
CA GLY A 53 4.97 -0.95 -18.08
C GLY A 53 3.69 -0.77 -17.27
N VAL A 54 2.53 -0.96 -17.90
CA VAL A 54 1.23 -0.93 -17.23
C VAL A 54 1.17 -1.93 -16.07
N ASP A 55 1.49 -3.19 -16.34
CA ASP A 55 1.42 -4.26 -15.34
C ASP A 55 2.38 -4.01 -14.16
N SER A 56 3.57 -3.45 -14.43
CA SER A 56 4.53 -3.10 -13.36
C SER A 56 4.00 -2.01 -12.43
N VAL A 57 3.28 -1.01 -12.94
CA VAL A 57 2.68 0.05 -12.12
C VAL A 57 1.62 -0.53 -11.21
N LEU A 58 0.73 -1.36 -11.77
CA LEU A 58 -0.35 -1.98 -11.02
C LEU A 58 0.19 -2.92 -9.92
N LEU A 59 1.21 -3.71 -10.25
CA LEU A 59 1.86 -4.59 -9.29
C LEU A 59 2.50 -3.78 -8.15
N SER A 60 3.20 -2.69 -8.47
CA SER A 60 3.80 -1.81 -7.45
C SER A 60 2.76 -1.19 -6.53
N VAL A 61 1.60 -0.76 -7.06
CA VAL A 61 0.51 -0.22 -6.24
C VAL A 61 0.00 -1.28 -5.27
N VAL A 62 -0.23 -2.51 -5.72
CA VAL A 62 -0.69 -3.60 -4.85
C VAL A 62 0.35 -3.90 -3.76
N ILE A 63 1.63 -3.92 -4.10
CA ILE A 63 2.73 -4.13 -3.14
C ILE A 63 2.76 -3.01 -2.09
N GLU A 64 2.66 -1.75 -2.50
CA GLU A 64 2.65 -0.60 -1.59
C GLU A 64 1.43 -0.65 -0.65
N MET A 65 0.27 -1.00 -1.19
CA MET A 65 -0.98 -1.15 -0.43
C MET A 65 -0.96 -2.31 0.56
N LEU A 66 -0.12 -3.34 0.38
CA LEU A 66 0.05 -4.42 1.37
C LEU A 66 0.75 -3.95 2.65
N VAL A 67 1.61 -2.95 2.51
CA VAL A 67 2.44 -2.43 3.60
C VAL A 67 1.72 -1.29 4.33
N GLU A 68 0.81 -0.59 3.64
CA GLU A 68 0.09 0.54 4.19
C GLU A 68 -0.77 0.21 5.43
N PRO A 69 -1.50 -0.92 5.51
CA PRO A 69 -2.19 -1.34 6.73
C PRO A 69 -1.28 -1.49 7.95
N ILE A 70 -0.11 -2.09 7.74
CA ILE A 70 0.90 -2.31 8.77
C ILE A 70 1.41 -0.98 9.29
N TYR A 71 1.56 -0.03 8.38
CA TYR A 71 2.05 1.29 8.69
C TYR A 71 1.04 2.19 9.39
N ILE A 72 -0.21 2.25 8.94
CA ILE A 72 -1.25 3.11 9.56
C ILE A 72 -1.43 2.73 11.04
N LEU A 73 -1.35 1.44 11.34
CA LEU A 73 -1.38 0.95 12.73
C LEU A 73 -0.16 1.40 13.54
N ALA A 74 1.02 1.46 12.93
CA ALA A 74 2.21 2.05 13.55
C ALA A 74 2.10 3.58 13.73
N GLN A 75 1.44 4.31 12.82
CA GLN A 75 1.24 5.76 12.94
C GLN A 75 0.34 6.17 14.10
N LEU A 76 -0.63 5.33 14.47
CA LEU A 76 -1.45 5.56 15.67
C LEU A 76 -0.58 5.68 16.94
N SER A 77 0.67 5.23 16.90
CA SER A 77 1.69 5.44 17.93
C SER A 77 2.56 6.71 17.77
N GLN A 78 2.09 7.73 17.01
CA GLN A 78 2.68 9.08 16.85
C GLN A 78 3.85 9.26 15.83
N PHE A 79 4.07 8.32 14.92
CA PHE A 79 5.19 8.38 13.95
C PHE A 79 4.81 8.90 12.55
N ILE A 80 4.07 10.01 12.47
CA ILE A 80 3.54 10.53 11.18
C ILE A 80 4.64 11.06 10.24
N ARG A 81 5.71 11.65 10.78
CA ARG A 81 6.81 12.24 9.98
C ARG A 81 7.62 11.20 9.20
N LEU A 82 7.58 9.93 9.62
CA LEU A 82 8.40 8.88 9.03
C LEU A 82 7.86 8.41 7.66
N LYS A 83 6.54 8.36 7.44
CA LYS A 83 5.99 8.06 6.10
C LYS A 83 6.50 9.03 5.08
N VAL A 84 6.39 10.32 5.38
CA VAL A 84 6.81 11.37 4.43
C VAL A 84 8.27 11.19 4.04
N PHE A 85 9.13 10.79 4.98
CA PHE A 85 10.52 10.51 4.70
C PHE A 85 10.70 9.24 3.84
N ILE A 86 10.07 8.12 4.20
CA ILE A 86 10.20 6.85 3.44
C ILE A 86 9.63 7.00 2.03
N GLU A 87 8.47 7.63 1.91
CA GLU A 87 7.81 7.92 0.63
C GLU A 87 8.69 8.83 -0.23
N GLY A 88 9.24 9.90 0.36
CA GLY A 88 10.20 10.78 -0.31
C GLY A 88 11.47 10.05 -0.78
N VAL A 89 12.03 9.16 0.05
CA VAL A 89 13.21 8.37 -0.32
C VAL A 89 12.89 7.41 -1.46
N SER A 90 11.77 6.69 -1.39
CA SER A 90 11.34 5.76 -2.45
C SER A 90 11.11 6.46 -3.79
N LEU A 91 10.48 7.65 -3.76
CA LEU A 91 10.26 8.48 -4.95
C LEU A 91 11.57 9.01 -5.51
N THR A 92 12.49 9.45 -4.65
CA THR A 92 13.82 9.92 -5.06
C THR A 92 14.59 8.80 -5.76
N ILE A 93 14.59 7.59 -5.18
CA ILE A 93 15.24 6.41 -5.76
C ILE A 93 14.63 6.07 -7.12
N ARG A 94 13.29 6.11 -7.23
CA ARG A 94 12.59 5.89 -8.50
C ARG A 94 13.06 6.86 -9.58
N CYS A 95 13.08 8.15 -9.27
CA CYS A 95 13.47 9.20 -10.21
C CYS A 95 14.93 9.07 -10.64
N LEU A 96 15.84 8.82 -9.70
CA LEU A 96 17.26 8.64 -9.99
C LEU A 96 17.51 7.39 -10.85
N LEU A 97 16.91 6.25 -10.48
CA LEU A 97 17.04 5.02 -11.26
C LEU A 97 16.47 5.18 -12.67
N LEU A 98 15.29 5.79 -12.78
CA LEU A 98 14.69 6.06 -14.09
C LEU A 98 15.62 6.93 -14.94
N ALA A 99 16.16 8.01 -14.38
CA ALA A 99 17.06 8.90 -15.11
C ALA A 99 18.33 8.17 -15.58
N VAL A 100 18.95 7.37 -14.71
CA VAL A 100 20.16 6.59 -15.06
C VAL A 100 19.85 5.54 -16.14
N LEU A 101 18.77 4.76 -15.98
CA LEU A 101 18.44 3.70 -16.92
C LEU A 101 18.02 4.25 -18.28
N VAL A 102 17.31 5.38 -18.34
CA VAL A 102 16.92 6.01 -19.62
C VAL A 102 18.13 6.54 -20.37
N VAL A 103 19.14 7.08 -19.67
CA VAL A 103 20.39 7.52 -20.29
C VAL A 103 21.21 6.34 -20.82
N TRP A 104 21.23 5.22 -20.11
CA TRP A 104 21.96 4.02 -20.55
C TRP A 104 21.24 3.21 -21.64
N PHE A 105 19.91 3.16 -21.62
CA PHE A 105 19.08 2.37 -22.54
C PHE A 105 17.99 3.22 -23.19
N PRO A 106 18.35 4.14 -24.11
CA PRO A 106 17.40 5.10 -24.71
C PRO A 106 16.30 4.41 -25.54
N ASN A 107 16.59 3.23 -26.11
CA ASN A 107 15.64 2.51 -26.97
C ASN A 107 14.59 1.69 -26.19
N GLN A 108 14.72 1.56 -24.87
CA GLN A 108 13.86 0.72 -24.02
C GLN A 108 13.34 1.47 -22.78
N GLY A 109 12.97 2.75 -22.96
CA GLY A 109 12.56 3.62 -21.85
C GLY A 109 11.39 3.08 -21.01
N VAL A 110 10.45 2.31 -21.60
CA VAL A 110 9.33 1.73 -20.85
C VAL A 110 9.78 0.61 -19.91
N PHE A 111 10.74 -0.21 -20.33
CA PHE A 111 11.32 -1.25 -19.46
C PHE A 111 12.17 -0.63 -18.34
N ALA A 112 12.90 0.45 -18.64
CA ALA A 112 13.60 1.24 -17.63
C ALA A 112 12.64 1.79 -16.57
N PHE A 113 11.49 2.33 -17.00
CA PHE A 113 10.44 2.77 -16.11
C PHE A 113 9.83 1.64 -15.28
N ALA A 114 9.50 0.52 -15.90
CA ALA A 114 8.94 -0.64 -15.20
C ALA A 114 9.91 -1.16 -14.12
N GLY A 115 11.20 -1.28 -14.45
CA GLY A 115 12.24 -1.68 -13.51
C GLY A 115 12.38 -0.69 -12.35
N ALA A 116 12.50 0.61 -12.63
CA ALA A 116 12.59 1.64 -11.60
C ALA A 116 11.35 1.67 -10.69
N GLN A 117 10.17 1.42 -11.26
CA GLN A 117 8.90 1.38 -10.54
C GLN A 117 8.80 0.20 -9.56
N ILE A 118 9.27 -0.98 -9.97
CA ILE A 118 9.29 -2.16 -9.09
C ILE A 118 10.35 -1.97 -7.99
N VAL A 119 11.54 -1.48 -8.33
CA VAL A 119 12.61 -1.26 -7.34
C VAL A 119 12.20 -0.23 -6.29
N ALA A 120 11.51 0.83 -6.70
CA ALA A 120 10.99 1.84 -5.77
C ALA A 120 9.96 1.24 -4.80
N SER A 121 9.01 0.44 -5.31
CA SER A 121 7.98 -0.22 -4.50
C SER A 121 8.56 -1.26 -3.53
N ILE A 122 9.57 -2.03 -3.97
CA ILE A 122 10.31 -2.94 -3.09
C ILE A 122 11.04 -2.14 -2.01
N THR A 123 11.73 -1.06 -2.39
CA THR A 123 12.46 -0.22 -1.44
C THR A 123 11.52 0.37 -0.38
N TYR A 124 10.37 0.90 -0.81
CA TYR A 124 9.30 1.36 0.07
C TYR A 124 8.93 0.25 1.06
N SER A 125 8.58 -0.94 0.55
CA SER A 125 8.16 -2.08 1.37
C SER A 125 9.23 -2.51 2.39
N VAL A 126 10.48 -2.63 1.94
CA VAL A 126 11.62 -3.01 2.79
C VAL A 126 11.88 -1.95 3.87
N SER A 127 11.83 -0.66 3.54
CA SER A 127 12.00 0.42 4.51
C SER A 127 10.96 0.31 5.65
N TYR A 128 9.71 0.00 5.34
CA TYR A 128 8.69 -0.21 6.37
C TYR A 128 8.89 -1.49 7.17
N LEU A 129 9.29 -2.59 6.53
CA LEU A 129 9.58 -3.84 7.25
C LEU A 129 10.76 -3.68 8.22
N ILE A 130 11.83 -2.99 7.79
CA ILE A 130 12.98 -2.66 8.64
C ILE A 130 12.52 -1.78 9.80
N PHE A 131 11.72 -0.75 9.52
CA PHE A 131 11.18 0.12 10.56
C PHE A 131 10.34 -0.65 11.58
N ALA A 132 9.40 -1.48 11.13
CA ALA A 132 8.56 -2.30 12.00
C ALA A 132 9.41 -3.20 12.91
N LYS A 133 10.47 -3.82 12.37
CA LYS A 133 11.42 -4.64 13.13
C LYS A 133 12.21 -3.83 14.17
N ILE A 134 12.77 -2.68 13.78
CA ILE A 134 13.52 -1.80 14.69
C ILE A 134 12.62 -1.35 15.84
N GLN A 135 11.38 -0.98 15.52
CA GLN A 135 10.44 -0.48 16.50
C GLN A 135 9.97 -1.55 17.47
N LEU A 136 9.70 -2.77 16.98
CA LEU A 136 9.39 -3.92 17.83
C LEU A 136 10.56 -4.24 18.78
N SER A 137 11.80 -4.05 18.32
CA SER A 137 13.01 -4.25 19.14
C SER A 137 13.26 -3.14 20.17
N LYS A 138 12.88 -1.89 19.89
CA LYS A 138 13.18 -0.73 20.75
C LYS A 138 12.12 -0.46 21.81
N SER A 139 10.89 -0.93 21.65
CA SER A 139 9.80 -0.57 22.56
C SER A 139 8.80 -1.71 22.75
N PRO A 140 8.84 -2.44 23.88
CA PRO A 140 7.76 -3.36 24.28
C PRO A 140 6.47 -2.63 24.73
N LEU A 141 6.44 -1.29 24.62
CA LEU A 141 5.35 -0.40 25.06
C LEU A 141 4.20 -0.26 24.06
N MET A 142 4.35 -0.76 22.83
CA MET A 142 3.20 -0.85 21.92
C MET A 142 2.30 -2.01 22.36
N LYS A 143 1.02 -1.72 22.62
CA LYS A 143 -0.02 -2.72 23.00
C LYS A 143 -0.20 -3.87 21.99
N ILE A 144 0.40 -3.77 20.81
CA ILE A 144 0.35 -4.76 19.75
C ILE A 144 1.56 -5.68 19.92
N LYS A 145 1.35 -6.85 20.53
CA LYS A 145 2.44 -7.79 20.86
C LYS A 145 2.81 -8.71 19.70
N THR A 146 2.00 -8.77 18.63
CA THR A 146 2.21 -9.75 17.57
C THR A 146 1.71 -9.24 16.21
N MET A 147 2.50 -9.43 15.16
CA MET A 147 2.14 -9.16 13.76
C MET A 147 0.83 -9.87 13.31
N ARG A 148 0.37 -10.87 14.07
CA ARG A 148 -0.90 -11.58 13.86
C ARG A 148 -2.13 -10.79 14.31
N GLU A 149 -1.99 -9.86 15.24
CA GLU A 149 -3.07 -8.97 15.67
C GLU A 149 -3.38 -7.88 14.62
N LEU A 150 -2.45 -7.69 13.68
CA LEU A 150 -2.63 -6.80 12.54
C LEU A 150 -3.52 -7.39 11.44
N PHE A 151 -3.77 -8.70 11.40
CA PHE A 151 -4.60 -9.29 10.35
C PHE A 151 -6.09 -9.12 10.67
N PRO A 152 -6.93 -9.01 9.62
CA PRO A 152 -8.36 -8.83 9.81
C PRO A 152 -8.90 -10.05 10.54
N LYS A 153 -9.59 -9.80 11.66
CA LYS A 153 -10.31 -10.85 12.38
C LYS A 153 -11.72 -10.88 11.83
N TRP A 154 -12.11 -12.05 11.33
CA TRP A 154 -13.49 -12.30 10.94
C TRP A 154 -14.34 -12.41 12.22
N SER A 155 -14.82 -11.28 12.73
CA SER A 155 -15.76 -11.26 13.84
C SER A 155 -17.12 -11.71 13.31
N ASN A 156 -17.62 -12.83 13.82
CA ASN A 156 -18.89 -13.43 13.42
C ASN A 156 -20.11 -12.77 14.10
N GLU A 157 -19.93 -11.63 14.77
CA GLU A 157 -20.99 -10.92 15.48
C GLU A 157 -21.37 -9.63 14.75
N GLY A 158 -22.54 -9.70 14.08
CA GLY A 158 -23.56 -8.65 14.11
C GLY A 158 -23.19 -7.30 13.48
N TYR A 159 -23.64 -7.14 12.24
CA TYR A 159 -23.83 -5.86 11.58
C TYR A 159 -24.49 -4.83 12.51
N ILE A 160 -23.93 -3.62 12.53
CA ILE A 160 -24.58 -2.33 12.85
C ILE A 160 -25.61 -2.41 13.99
N ASP A 161 -25.21 -1.98 15.19
CA ASP A 161 -26.10 -1.69 16.32
C ASP A 161 -27.20 -0.70 15.87
N THR A 162 -28.33 -1.25 15.41
CA THR A 162 -29.51 -0.50 14.96
C THR A 162 -30.14 0.27 16.12
N ASP A 163 -29.91 -0.19 17.36
CA ASP A 163 -30.25 0.53 18.59
C ASP A 163 -29.54 1.89 18.69
N LEU A 164 -28.31 2.03 18.17
CA LEU A 164 -27.61 3.32 18.20
C LEU A 164 -28.14 4.29 17.13
N ALA A 165 -28.61 3.76 15.99
CA ALA A 165 -29.20 4.55 14.92
C ALA A 165 -30.59 5.07 15.32
N TYR A 166 -31.33 4.30 16.11
CA TYR A 166 -32.65 4.69 16.61
C TYR A 166 -32.60 5.78 17.69
N LEU A 167 -31.50 5.88 18.44
CA LEU A 167 -31.33 6.89 19.51
C LEU A 167 -30.86 8.28 19.02
N THR A 168 -30.53 8.42 17.74
CA THR A 168 -30.16 9.70 17.11
C THR A 168 -31.25 10.31 16.22
N GLN A 169 -32.48 9.76 16.28
CA GLN A 169 -33.67 10.32 15.64
C GLN A 169 -34.61 10.87 16.70
#